data_AF-A0AAW1ZP53-F1
#
_entry.id   AF-A0AAW1ZP53-F1
#
_cell.length_a   1.000
_cell.length_b   1.000
_cell.length_c   1.000
_cell.angle_alpha   90.00
_cell.angle_beta   90.00
_cell.angle_gamma   90.00
#
_symmetry.space_group_name_H-M   'P 1'
#
loop_
_entity.id
_entity.type
_entity.pdbx_description
1 polymer ?
#
loop_
_entity_poly.entity_id
_entity_poly.type
_entity_poly.pdbx_seq_one_letter_code
_entity_poly.pdbx_strand_id
1 'polypeptide(L)'
;MVQNYSSNDSSKGFSIGREKIIIACTLSACFLYVNSVLIFTFFKKDYFRTKMRYIFFIHTLLCDWLFLFITNICLILIFLNATMPIGICLVICHIMEVLSYATPLTLTAMSLERYAAICMPLRHSQICSLSRTIHSILIIHVICSIEPTMIFFIFIASVPLHIYMKKALCQVEVLIVHTWQGQLRSVFTQIFFMMIFCTILFSYVKIMRVAKMASSGNGKSAVRGLKTVVLHGFQLLPSIIQLWCPFVEQALLNVDIYIYMEVRYFNYVVFMLVPRCFCPLVYGLRDEKFFIALKYYAFCAVNKKISPKIS
;
A
#
# COMPACT_ATOMS: atom_id res chain seq x y z
N MET A 1 32.98 -25.83 8.98
CA MET A 1 34.18 -24.97 8.92
C MET A 1 33.86 -23.68 9.64
N VAL A 2 34.54 -23.43 10.76
CA VAL A 2 34.42 -22.18 11.52
C VAL A 2 35.13 -21.10 10.70
N GLN A 3 34.37 -20.23 10.03
CA GLN A 3 34.92 -19.01 9.44
C GLN A 3 35.12 -18.00 10.57
N ASN A 4 36.38 -17.63 10.81
CA ASN A 4 36.78 -16.54 11.70
C ASN A 4 36.24 -15.21 11.14
N TYR A 5 35.05 -14.81 11.60
CA TYR A 5 34.53 -13.46 11.38
C TYR A 5 35.31 -12.48 12.26
N SER A 6 36.01 -11.54 11.62
CA SER A 6 36.66 -10.45 12.35
C SER A 6 35.59 -9.59 13.03
N SER A 7 35.84 -9.18 14.28
CA SER A 7 34.95 -8.33 15.09
C SER A 7 34.66 -6.95 14.47
N ASN A 8 35.46 -6.53 13.48
CA ASN A 8 35.26 -5.30 12.73
C ASN A 8 34.18 -5.40 11.64
N ASP A 9 33.98 -6.57 11.02
CA ASP A 9 32.94 -6.77 10.00
C ASP A 9 31.54 -6.94 10.59
N SER A 10 31.44 -7.59 11.75
CA SER A 10 30.17 -7.69 12.49
C SER A 10 29.73 -6.34 13.08
N SER A 11 30.68 -5.53 13.54
CA SER A 11 30.46 -4.14 13.98
C SER A 11 29.96 -3.23 12.83
N LYS A 12 30.61 -3.30 11.66
CA LYS A 12 30.21 -2.54 10.46
C LYS A 12 28.87 -3.01 9.88
N GLY A 13 28.62 -4.31 9.81
CA GLY A 13 27.32 -4.84 9.37
C GLY A 13 26.17 -4.40 10.29
N PHE A 14 26.44 -4.36 11.60
CA PHE A 14 25.47 -3.88 12.60
C PHE A 14 25.26 -2.35 12.57
N SER A 15 26.27 -1.54 12.24
CA SER A 15 26.10 -0.09 12.06
C SER A 15 25.32 0.25 10.80
N ILE A 16 25.62 -0.41 9.68
CA ILE A 16 24.94 -0.22 8.39
C ILE A 16 23.45 -0.59 8.49
N GLY A 17 23.11 -1.66 9.21
CA GLY A 17 21.72 -2.04 9.46
C GLY A 17 20.93 -0.98 10.23
N ARG A 18 21.56 -0.31 11.20
CA ARG A 18 20.91 0.75 12.00
C ARG A 18 20.64 2.02 11.20
N GLU A 19 21.59 2.46 10.37
CA GLU A 19 21.41 3.63 9.49
C GLU A 19 20.21 3.46 8.55
N LYS A 20 20.07 2.27 7.98
CA LYS A 20 18.94 1.92 7.10
C LYS A 20 17.60 2.01 7.80
N ILE A 21 17.51 1.48 9.03
CA ILE A 21 16.29 1.56 9.84
C ILE A 21 15.96 3.03 10.14
N ILE A 22 16.95 3.86 10.48
CA ILE A 22 16.72 5.30 10.72
C ILE A 22 16.16 5.96 9.46
N ILE A 23 16.78 5.75 8.29
CA ILE A 23 16.31 6.32 7.01
C ILE A 23 14.87 5.86 6.72
N ALA A 24 14.59 4.57 6.85
CA ALA A 24 13.24 4.03 6.66
C ALA A 24 12.23 4.66 7.63
N CYS A 25 12.57 4.80 8.91
CA CYS A 25 11.72 5.43 9.90
C CYS A 25 11.45 6.90 9.58
N THR A 26 12.47 7.66 9.19
CA THR A 26 12.34 9.07 8.79
C THR A 26 11.43 9.21 7.57
N LEU A 27 11.66 8.40 6.52
CA LEU A 27 10.81 8.42 5.32
C LEU A 27 9.36 8.06 5.64
N SER A 28 9.12 7.00 6.41
CA SER A 28 7.78 6.62 6.88
C SER A 28 7.11 7.72 7.69
N ALA A 29 7.84 8.41 8.57
CA ALA A 29 7.30 9.53 9.36
C ALA A 29 6.92 10.73 8.48
N CYS A 30 7.74 11.06 7.47
CA CYS A 30 7.39 12.08 6.48
C CYS A 30 6.09 11.72 5.74
N PHE A 31 5.94 10.46 5.31
CA PHE A 31 4.73 10.02 4.61
C PHE A 31 3.51 9.95 5.54
N LEU A 32 3.67 9.60 6.81
CA LEU A 32 2.61 9.68 7.81
C LEU A 32 2.11 11.12 7.95
N TYR A 33 3.01 12.09 8.02
CA TYR A 33 2.64 13.51 8.08
C TYR A 33 1.84 13.93 6.84
N VAL A 34 2.34 13.61 5.63
CA VAL A 34 1.65 13.92 4.38
C VAL A 34 0.25 13.30 4.36
N ASN A 35 0.12 12.00 4.67
CA ASN A 35 -1.18 11.32 4.73
C ASN A 35 -2.12 11.99 5.76
N SER A 36 -1.62 12.37 6.92
CA SER A 36 -2.40 13.06 7.97
C SER A 36 -3.00 14.38 7.48
N VAL A 37 -2.21 15.21 6.78
CA VAL A 37 -2.68 16.49 6.24
C VAL A 37 -3.76 16.27 5.16
N LEU A 38 -3.63 15.24 4.33
CA LEU A 38 -4.62 14.91 3.29
C LEU A 38 -5.93 14.43 3.89
N ILE A 39 -5.85 13.54 4.88
CA ILE A 39 -7.01 13.05 5.63
C ILE A 39 -7.73 14.23 6.30
N PHE A 40 -6.99 15.11 6.97
CA PHE A 40 -7.55 16.32 7.56
C PHE A 40 -8.25 17.22 6.53
N THR A 41 -7.60 17.46 5.39
CA THR A 41 -8.14 18.28 4.30
C THR A 41 -9.45 17.70 3.75
N PHE A 42 -9.52 16.37 3.59
CA PHE A 42 -10.72 15.67 3.14
C PHE A 42 -11.90 15.90 4.09
N PHE A 43 -11.69 15.79 5.42
CA PHE A 43 -12.76 15.97 6.39
C PHE A 43 -13.26 17.42 6.54
N LYS A 44 -12.46 18.41 6.12
CA LYS A 44 -12.82 19.84 6.20
C LYS A 44 -13.72 20.33 5.07
N LYS A 45 -13.96 19.54 4.01
CA LYS A 45 -14.74 19.97 2.85
C LYS A 45 -15.81 18.93 2.49
N ASP A 46 -17.08 19.31 2.63
CA ASP A 46 -18.23 18.43 2.35
C ASP A 46 -18.31 17.94 0.91
N TYR A 47 -17.82 18.75 -0.04
CA TYR A 47 -17.78 18.40 -1.46
C TYR A 47 -17.12 17.03 -1.73
N PHE A 48 -16.03 16.71 -1.02
CA PHE A 48 -15.29 15.48 -1.24
C PHE A 48 -16.02 14.23 -0.74
N ARG A 49 -16.97 14.36 0.19
CA ARG A 49 -17.72 13.21 0.75
C ARG A 49 -18.73 12.60 -0.22
N THR A 50 -19.00 13.26 -1.35
CA THR A 50 -20.10 12.88 -2.25
C THR A 50 -19.68 12.09 -3.49
N LYS A 51 -18.38 12.02 -3.81
CA LYS A 51 -17.90 11.34 -5.02
C LYS A 51 -17.16 10.05 -4.67
N MET A 52 -17.50 8.97 -5.37
CA MET A 52 -16.92 7.63 -5.25
C MET A 52 -15.38 7.62 -5.21
N ARG A 53 -14.76 8.39 -6.12
CA ARG A 53 -13.31 8.51 -6.23
C ARG A 53 -12.66 8.96 -4.93
N TYR A 54 -13.24 9.95 -4.24
CA TYR A 54 -12.64 10.46 -3.01
C TYR A 54 -12.90 9.53 -1.82
N ILE A 55 -13.94 8.69 -1.86
CA ILE A 55 -14.19 7.66 -0.84
C ILE A 55 -13.13 6.56 -0.92
N PHE A 56 -12.84 6.05 -2.13
CA PHE A 56 -11.72 5.13 -2.30
C PHE A 56 -10.39 5.81 -1.95
N PHE A 57 -10.24 7.10 -2.24
CA PHE A 57 -9.02 7.84 -1.92
C PHE A 57 -8.81 7.95 -0.41
N ILE A 58 -9.82 8.37 0.36
CA ILE A 58 -9.70 8.44 1.82
C ILE A 58 -9.50 7.06 2.44
N HIS A 59 -10.16 6.02 1.91
CA HIS A 59 -9.94 4.64 2.33
C HIS A 59 -8.48 4.21 2.13
N THR A 60 -7.90 4.53 0.96
CA THR A 60 -6.48 4.26 0.67
C THR A 60 -5.57 5.02 1.63
N LEU A 61 -5.81 6.32 1.85
CA LEU A 61 -5.02 7.13 2.78
C LEU A 61 -5.07 6.59 4.22
N LEU A 62 -6.24 6.15 4.68
CA LEU A 62 -6.40 5.56 6.02
C LEU A 62 -5.66 4.22 6.14
N CYS A 63 -5.75 3.36 5.13
CA CYS A 63 -5.02 2.08 5.10
C CYS A 63 -3.51 2.31 5.08
N ASP A 64 -3.03 3.22 4.23
CA ASP A 64 -1.61 3.58 4.13
C ASP A 64 -1.11 4.21 5.42
N TRP A 65 -1.89 5.10 6.05
CA TRP A 65 -1.54 5.72 7.33
C TRP A 65 -1.41 4.67 8.43
N LEU A 66 -2.38 3.76 8.58
CA LEU A 66 -2.34 2.69 9.57
C LEU A 66 -1.16 1.76 9.32
N PHE A 67 -0.91 1.37 8.06
CA PHE A 67 0.22 0.52 7.70
C PHE A 67 1.54 1.18 8.08
N LEU A 68 1.76 2.42 7.66
CA LEU A 68 2.98 3.16 7.96
C LEU A 68 3.18 3.35 9.46
N PHE A 69 2.11 3.63 10.22
CA PHE A 69 2.17 3.84 11.66
C PHE A 69 2.62 2.57 12.38
N ILE A 70 1.97 1.44 12.08
CA ILE A 70 2.28 0.15 12.70
C ILE A 70 3.70 -0.29 12.31
N THR A 71 4.07 -0.17 11.04
CA THR A 71 5.39 -0.58 10.56
C THR A 71 6.51 0.28 11.16
N ASN A 72 6.28 1.59 11.31
CA ASN A 72 7.23 2.50 11.95
C ASN A 72 7.46 2.13 13.43
N ILE A 73 6.39 1.81 14.17
CA ILE A 73 6.52 1.30 15.55
C ILE A 73 7.34 0.01 15.57
N CYS A 74 7.05 -0.94 14.69
CA CYS A 74 7.80 -2.21 14.62
C CYS A 74 9.29 -1.96 14.31
N LEU A 75 9.61 -1.07 13.38
CA LEU A 75 10.99 -0.69 13.04
C LEU A 75 11.71 -0.04 14.22
N ILE A 76 11.04 0.83 14.99
CA ILE A 76 11.60 1.43 16.21
C ILE A 76 11.86 0.35 17.26
N LEU A 77 10.95 -0.60 17.46
CA LEU A 77 11.16 -1.70 18.40
C LEU A 77 12.34 -2.59 17.99
N ILE A 78 12.48 -2.89 16.70
CA ILE A 78 13.64 -3.61 16.15
C ILE A 78 14.93 -2.81 16.40
N PHE A 79 14.91 -1.50 16.13
CA PHE A 79 16.06 -0.62 16.37
C PHE A 79 16.50 -0.60 17.83
N LEU A 80 15.53 -0.59 18.76
CA LEU A 80 15.78 -0.64 20.21
C LEU A 80 16.05 -2.06 20.73
N ASN A 81 16.04 -3.07 19.86
CA ASN A 81 16.13 -4.49 20.22
C ASN A 81 15.09 -4.92 21.28
N ALA A 82 13.91 -4.29 21.24
CA ALA A 82 12.82 -4.51 22.17
C ALA A 82 11.95 -5.69 21.69
N THR A 83 11.89 -6.74 22.50
CA THR A 83 11.12 -7.95 22.20
C THR A 83 9.71 -7.87 22.78
N MET A 84 8.74 -8.51 22.12
CA MET A 84 7.34 -8.59 22.57
C MET A 84 6.84 -10.05 22.52
N PRO A 85 5.78 -10.39 23.27
CA PRO A 85 5.14 -11.69 23.17
C PRO A 85 4.73 -12.02 21.73
N ILE A 86 5.01 -13.24 21.28
CA ILE A 86 4.71 -13.71 19.92
C ILE A 86 3.21 -13.56 19.61
N GLY A 87 2.32 -13.80 20.57
CA GLY A 87 0.88 -13.62 20.36
C GLY A 87 0.48 -12.18 20.00
N ILE A 88 1.15 -11.17 20.54
CA ILE A 88 0.91 -9.76 20.18
C ILE A 88 1.46 -9.49 18.78
N CYS A 89 2.67 -9.97 18.49
CA CYS A 89 3.28 -9.81 17.18
C CYS A 89 2.44 -10.46 16.07
N LEU A 90 1.84 -11.62 16.34
CA LEU A 90 0.95 -12.33 15.43
C LEU A 90 -0.21 -11.45 14.95
N VAL A 91 -0.87 -10.74 15.88
CA VAL A 91 -1.97 -9.81 15.57
C VAL A 91 -1.45 -8.60 14.77
N ILE A 92 -0.31 -8.05 15.15
CA ILE A 92 0.31 -6.92 14.46
C ILE A 92 0.65 -7.27 13.01
N CYS A 93 1.35 -8.39 12.79
CA CYS A 93 1.71 -8.86 11.46
C CYS A 93 0.48 -9.17 10.61
N HIS A 94 -0.56 -9.79 11.20
CA HIS A 94 -1.81 -10.02 10.50
C HIS A 94 -2.42 -8.71 9.97
N ILE A 95 -2.52 -7.68 10.82
CA ILE A 95 -3.05 -6.36 10.42
C ILE A 95 -2.15 -5.73 9.33
N MET A 96 -0.83 -5.79 9.49
CA MET A 96 0.10 -5.23 8.49
C MET A 96 -0.06 -5.89 7.11
N GLU A 97 -0.15 -7.21 7.05
CA GLU A 97 -0.34 -7.92 5.77
C GLU A 97 -1.67 -7.55 5.11
N VAL A 98 -2.78 -7.52 5.87
CA VAL A 98 -4.10 -7.09 5.35
C VAL A 98 -4.02 -5.68 4.76
N LEU A 99 -3.39 -4.75 5.47
CA LEU A 99 -3.22 -3.38 5.01
C LEU A 99 -2.28 -3.27 3.80
N SER A 100 -1.32 -4.19 3.66
CA SER A 100 -0.40 -4.22 2.52
C SER A 100 -1.12 -4.51 1.20
N TYR A 101 -2.14 -5.37 1.19
CA TYR A 101 -2.95 -5.69 0.03
C TYR A 101 -4.05 -4.66 -0.26
N ALA A 102 -4.47 -3.88 0.74
CA ALA A 102 -5.55 -2.91 0.60
C ALA A 102 -5.27 -1.89 -0.50
N THR A 103 -4.06 -1.35 -0.55
CA THR A 103 -3.66 -0.32 -1.52
C THR A 103 -3.76 -0.81 -2.97
N PRO A 104 -3.08 -1.87 -3.42
CA PRO A 104 -3.18 -2.33 -4.82
C PRO A 104 -4.61 -2.75 -5.21
N LEU A 105 -5.38 -3.36 -4.30
CA LEU A 105 -6.77 -3.74 -4.58
C LEU A 105 -7.70 -2.52 -4.69
N THR A 106 -7.55 -1.52 -3.81
CA THR A 106 -8.32 -0.28 -3.89
C THR A 106 -7.98 0.51 -5.16
N LEU A 107 -6.71 0.58 -5.56
CA LEU A 107 -6.31 1.21 -6.82
C LEU A 107 -6.85 0.47 -8.06
N THR A 108 -6.95 -0.85 -7.98
CA THR A 108 -7.61 -1.66 -9.01
C THR A 108 -9.10 -1.33 -9.11
N ALA A 109 -9.79 -1.22 -7.97
CA ALA A 109 -11.19 -0.81 -7.93
C ALA A 109 -11.41 0.61 -8.48
N MET A 110 -10.51 1.55 -8.16
CA MET A 110 -10.53 2.90 -8.74
C MET A 110 -10.33 2.87 -10.27
N SER A 111 -9.47 2.00 -10.78
CA SER A 111 -9.25 1.82 -12.22
C SER A 111 -10.48 1.25 -12.92
N LEU A 112 -11.15 0.28 -12.29
CA LEU A 112 -12.43 -0.27 -12.77
C LEU A 112 -13.55 0.77 -12.76
N GLU A 113 -13.61 1.63 -11.74
CA GLU A 113 -14.57 2.74 -11.70
C GLU A 113 -14.36 3.70 -12.87
N ARG A 114 -13.11 4.03 -13.19
CA ARG A 114 -12.77 4.85 -14.37
C ARG A 114 -13.15 4.18 -15.68
N TYR A 115 -12.91 2.88 -15.79
CA TYR A 115 -13.35 2.08 -16.93
C TYR A 115 -14.87 2.14 -17.11
N ALA A 116 -15.64 1.88 -16.04
CA ALA A 116 -17.10 1.93 -16.09
C ALA A 116 -17.62 3.33 -16.49
N ALA A 117 -17.00 4.40 -15.97
CA ALA A 117 -17.38 5.77 -16.30
C ALA A 117 -17.19 6.11 -17.80
N ILE A 118 -16.14 5.59 -18.43
CA ILE A 118 -15.79 5.91 -19.82
C ILE A 118 -16.49 4.97 -20.79
N CYS A 119 -16.46 3.66 -20.53
CA CYS A 119 -16.96 2.64 -21.45
C CYS A 119 -18.44 2.34 -21.26
N MET A 120 -19.06 2.70 -20.12
CA MET A 120 -20.47 2.42 -19.81
C MET A 120 -21.16 3.61 -19.11
N PRO A 121 -21.14 4.83 -19.69
CA PRO A 121 -21.61 6.04 -19.00
C PRO A 121 -23.08 5.99 -18.58
N LEU A 122 -23.96 5.34 -19.36
CA LEU A 122 -25.39 5.19 -19.05
C LEU A 122 -25.66 4.28 -17.84
N ARG A 123 -24.77 3.31 -17.59
CA ARG A 123 -24.88 2.38 -16.44
C ARG A 123 -24.09 2.88 -15.24
N HIS A 124 -23.12 3.78 -15.45
CA HIS A 124 -22.27 4.36 -14.39
C HIS A 124 -23.08 5.11 -13.34
N SER A 125 -24.11 5.88 -13.72
CA SER A 125 -24.99 6.58 -12.75
C SER A 125 -25.74 5.62 -11.82
N GLN A 126 -26.04 4.40 -12.26
CA GLN A 126 -26.71 3.35 -11.47
C GLN A 126 -25.71 2.48 -10.67
N ILE A 127 -24.47 2.34 -11.17
CA ILE A 127 -23.39 1.54 -10.55
C ILE A 127 -22.63 2.34 -9.48
N CYS A 128 -22.54 3.66 -9.61
CA CYS A 128 -21.69 4.50 -8.76
C CYS A 128 -22.46 5.22 -7.65
N SER A 129 -23.13 4.44 -6.78
CA SER A 129 -23.75 4.95 -5.54
C SER A 129 -22.81 4.81 -4.33
N LEU A 130 -23.05 5.63 -3.30
CA LEU A 130 -22.32 5.56 -2.03
C LEU A 130 -22.38 4.16 -1.41
N SER A 131 -23.58 3.57 -1.36
CA SER A 131 -23.80 2.22 -0.84
C SER A 131 -22.93 1.19 -1.56
N ARG A 132 -22.92 1.19 -2.91
CA ARG A 132 -22.08 0.25 -3.68
C ARG A 132 -20.59 0.45 -3.44
N THR A 133 -20.14 1.68 -3.17
CA THR A 133 -18.73 1.97 -2.84
C THR A 133 -18.32 1.31 -1.52
N ILE A 134 -19.18 1.43 -0.50
CA ILE A 134 -18.95 0.81 0.81
C ILE A 134 -18.93 -0.72 0.66
N HIS A 135 -19.85 -1.29 -0.12
CA HIS A 135 -19.84 -2.72 -0.43
C HIS A 135 -18.55 -3.14 -1.13
N SER A 136 -18.05 -2.36 -2.11
CA SER A 136 -16.76 -2.63 -2.75
C SER A 136 -15.60 -2.59 -1.76
N ILE A 137 -15.58 -1.65 -0.81
CA ILE A 137 -14.56 -1.58 0.25
C ILE A 137 -14.62 -2.82 1.15
N LEU A 138 -15.81 -3.27 1.53
CA LEU A 138 -15.98 -4.51 2.31
C LEU A 138 -15.45 -5.72 1.54
N ILE A 139 -15.77 -5.85 0.25
CA ILE A 139 -15.24 -6.92 -0.61
C ILE A 139 -13.72 -6.86 -0.69
N ILE A 140 -13.13 -5.66 -0.86
CA ILE A 140 -11.67 -5.48 -0.86
C ILE A 140 -11.08 -6.01 0.44
N HIS A 141 -11.62 -5.63 1.60
CA HIS A 141 -11.13 -6.11 2.89
C HIS A 141 -11.25 -7.62 3.06
N VAL A 142 -12.36 -8.22 2.62
CA VAL A 142 -12.51 -9.68 2.64
C VAL A 142 -11.40 -10.33 1.82
N ILE A 143 -11.12 -9.82 0.61
CA ILE A 143 -10.07 -10.35 -0.27
C ILE A 143 -8.68 -10.15 0.35
N CYS A 144 -8.38 -8.96 0.90
CA CYS A 144 -7.11 -8.67 1.57
C CYS A 144 -6.82 -9.62 2.74
N SER A 145 -7.86 -10.10 3.43
CA SER A 145 -7.71 -10.95 4.61
C SER A 145 -7.53 -12.43 4.28
N ILE A 146 -7.79 -12.90 3.06
CA ILE A 146 -7.76 -14.34 2.72
C ILE A 146 -6.41 -14.98 3.07
N GLU A 147 -5.32 -14.46 2.51
CA GLU A 147 -3.98 -15.02 2.72
C GLU A 147 -3.47 -14.81 4.15
N PRO A 148 -3.55 -13.59 4.74
CA PRO A 148 -3.11 -13.37 6.12
C PRO A 148 -3.87 -14.19 7.15
N THR A 149 -5.19 -14.39 6.96
CA THR A 149 -6.01 -15.22 7.85
C THR A 149 -5.64 -16.69 7.72
N MET A 150 -5.31 -17.20 6.53
CA MET A 150 -4.80 -18.56 6.42
C MET A 150 -3.49 -18.76 7.19
N ILE A 151 -2.50 -17.89 6.99
CA ILE A 151 -1.21 -18.00 7.69
C ILE A 151 -1.41 -17.95 9.20
N PHE A 152 -2.29 -17.05 9.67
CA PHE A 152 -2.68 -16.95 11.07
C PHE A 152 -3.26 -18.26 11.62
N PHE A 153 -4.21 -18.89 10.91
CA PHE A 153 -4.78 -20.17 11.35
C PHE A 153 -3.78 -21.33 11.30
N ILE A 154 -2.88 -21.37 10.32
CA ILE A 154 -1.82 -22.40 10.27
C ILE A 154 -0.89 -22.25 11.48
N PHE A 155 -0.51 -21.03 11.85
CA PHE A 155 0.28 -20.78 13.05
C PHE A 155 -0.45 -21.30 14.30
N ILE A 156 -1.76 -20.98 14.41
CA ILE A 156 -2.57 -21.43 15.54
C ILE A 156 -2.61 -22.94 15.67
N ALA A 157 -2.82 -23.64 14.56
CA ALA A 157 -2.90 -25.10 14.54
C ALA A 157 -1.54 -25.78 14.78
N SER A 158 -0.42 -25.10 14.50
CA SER A 158 0.90 -25.72 14.50
C SER A 158 1.70 -25.53 15.80
N VAL A 159 1.30 -24.59 16.66
CA VAL A 159 2.14 -24.11 17.76
C VAL A 159 1.42 -24.20 19.11
N PRO A 160 2.06 -24.76 20.17
CA PRO A 160 1.46 -24.87 21.50
C PRO A 160 1.39 -23.51 22.23
N LEU A 161 0.43 -23.38 23.16
CA LEU A 161 0.10 -22.12 23.85
C LEU A 161 1.29 -21.42 24.53
N HIS A 162 2.26 -22.17 25.07
CA HIS A 162 3.40 -21.59 25.76
C HIS A 162 4.32 -20.76 24.84
N ILE A 163 4.31 -21.01 23.52
CA ILE A 163 5.12 -20.26 22.55
C ILE A 163 4.59 -18.84 22.38
N TYR A 164 3.27 -18.61 22.51
CA TYR A 164 2.67 -17.28 22.37
C TYR A 164 3.18 -16.28 23.40
N MET A 165 3.59 -16.79 24.57
CA MET A 165 4.14 -15.99 25.66
C MET A 165 5.66 -15.77 25.55
N LYS A 166 6.35 -16.52 24.66
CA LYS A 166 7.77 -16.26 24.38
C LYS A 166 7.92 -14.88 23.74
N LYS A 167 9.03 -14.22 24.05
CA LYS A 167 9.36 -12.92 23.50
C LYS A 167 10.25 -13.06 22.28
N ALA A 168 9.91 -12.34 21.21
CA ALA A 168 10.70 -12.25 19.99
C ALA A 168 10.68 -10.82 19.44
N LEU A 169 11.62 -10.51 18.53
CA LEU A 169 11.52 -9.32 17.70
C LEU A 169 10.35 -9.50 16.74
N CYS A 170 9.50 -8.49 16.62
CA CYS A 170 8.30 -8.63 15.80
C CYS A 170 8.61 -8.45 14.32
N GLN A 171 8.55 -9.56 13.59
CA GLN A 171 8.76 -9.64 12.15
C GLN A 171 7.89 -10.77 11.59
N VAL A 172 7.54 -10.67 10.31
CA VAL A 172 6.59 -11.61 9.67
C VAL A 172 7.13 -13.05 9.66
N GLU A 173 8.45 -13.21 9.68
CA GLU A 173 9.15 -14.49 9.68
C GLU A 173 8.86 -15.30 10.95
N VAL A 174 8.47 -14.66 12.06
CA VAL A 174 8.08 -15.35 13.30
C VAL A 174 6.81 -16.19 13.09
N LEU A 175 5.98 -15.85 12.10
CA LEU A 175 4.76 -16.58 11.76
C LEU A 175 5.04 -17.82 10.90
N ILE A 176 6.26 -17.98 10.39
CA ILE A 176 6.65 -19.09 9.52
C ILE A 176 7.12 -20.26 10.40
N VAL A 177 6.24 -21.24 10.56
CA VAL A 177 6.49 -22.49 11.31
C VAL A 177 7.00 -23.58 10.38
N HIS A 178 6.47 -23.62 9.14
CA HIS A 178 6.81 -24.65 8.16
C HIS A 178 7.46 -24.05 6.94
N THR A 179 8.44 -24.77 6.36
CA THR A 179 9.19 -24.32 5.17
C THR A 179 8.31 -24.05 3.95
N TRP A 180 7.19 -24.77 3.82
CA TRP A 180 6.25 -24.61 2.71
C TRP A 180 5.36 -23.35 2.82
N GLN A 181 5.23 -22.72 4.00
CA GLN A 181 4.40 -21.51 4.16
C GLN A 181 4.94 -20.33 3.35
N GLY A 182 6.27 -20.21 3.21
CA GLY A 182 6.86 -19.19 2.34
C GLY A 182 6.43 -19.38 0.88
N GLN A 183 6.44 -20.64 0.40
CA GLN A 183 6.02 -20.96 -0.96
C GLN A 183 4.53 -20.68 -1.15
N LEU A 184 3.71 -21.03 -0.16
CA LEU A 184 2.28 -20.73 -0.15
C LEU A 184 2.04 -19.22 -0.31
N ARG A 185 2.68 -18.41 0.54
CA ARG A 185 2.58 -16.94 0.48
C ARG A 185 2.96 -16.41 -0.89
N SER A 186 4.09 -16.85 -1.43
CA SER A 186 4.55 -16.48 -2.78
C SER A 186 3.50 -16.81 -3.86
N VAL A 187 2.90 -18.01 -3.82
CA VAL A 187 1.89 -18.42 -4.79
C VAL A 187 0.64 -17.53 -4.69
N PHE A 188 0.16 -17.24 -3.48
CA PHE A 188 -0.98 -16.33 -3.30
C PHE A 188 -0.70 -14.93 -3.85
N THR A 189 0.47 -14.34 -3.54
CA THR A 189 0.79 -13.00 -4.02
C THR A 189 0.98 -12.94 -5.54
N GLN A 190 1.51 -13.99 -6.15
CA GLN A 190 1.60 -14.11 -7.62
C GLN A 190 0.23 -14.26 -8.29
N ILE A 191 -0.69 -15.03 -7.68
CA ILE A 191 -2.08 -15.12 -8.16
C ILE A 191 -2.76 -13.75 -8.07
N PHE A 192 -2.62 -13.04 -6.94
CA PHE A 192 -3.12 -11.67 -6.79
C PHE A 192 -2.55 -10.72 -7.84
N PHE A 193 -1.25 -10.77 -8.08
CA PHE A 193 -0.59 -9.99 -9.12
C PHE A 193 -1.21 -10.26 -10.49
N MET A 194 -1.36 -11.52 -10.88
CA MET A 194 -1.91 -11.90 -12.18
C MET A 194 -3.35 -11.41 -12.33
N MET A 195 -4.20 -11.61 -11.32
CA MET A 195 -5.59 -11.14 -11.35
C MET A 195 -5.69 -9.62 -11.51
N ILE A 196 -4.90 -8.86 -10.73
CA ILE A 196 -4.87 -7.41 -10.81
C ILE A 196 -4.34 -6.95 -12.17
N PHE A 197 -3.22 -7.50 -12.62
CA PHE A 197 -2.60 -7.17 -13.90
C PHE A 197 -3.55 -7.40 -15.09
N CYS A 198 -4.17 -8.57 -15.17
CA CYS A 198 -5.17 -8.89 -16.19
C CYS A 198 -6.36 -7.91 -16.18
N THR A 199 -6.85 -7.56 -14.99
CA THR A 199 -7.97 -6.62 -14.81
C THR A 199 -7.62 -5.22 -15.32
N ILE A 200 -6.41 -4.72 -14.99
CA ILE A 200 -5.92 -3.42 -15.45
C ILE A 200 -5.73 -3.42 -16.97
N LEU A 201 -5.06 -4.46 -17.51
CA LEU A 201 -4.81 -4.58 -18.93
C LEU A 201 -6.11 -4.60 -19.73
N PHE A 202 -7.09 -5.39 -19.29
CA PHE A 202 -8.42 -5.43 -19.90
C PHE A 202 -9.09 -4.04 -19.89
N SER A 203 -9.08 -3.38 -18.72
CA SER A 203 -9.67 -2.04 -18.55
C SER A 203 -9.01 -1.03 -19.50
N TYR A 204 -7.68 -1.05 -19.57
CA TYR A 204 -6.90 -0.17 -20.43
C TYR A 204 -7.22 -0.37 -21.91
N VAL A 205 -7.22 -1.62 -22.39
CA VAL A 205 -7.54 -1.95 -23.80
C VAL A 205 -8.93 -1.44 -24.18
N LYS A 206 -9.93 -1.62 -23.32
CA LYS A 206 -11.29 -1.15 -23.59
C LYS A 206 -11.39 0.38 -23.62
N ILE A 207 -10.74 1.07 -22.66
CA ILE A 207 -10.70 2.54 -22.65
C ILE A 207 -10.03 3.08 -23.91
N MET A 208 -8.91 2.47 -24.33
CA MET A 208 -8.19 2.86 -25.54
C MET A 208 -9.06 2.72 -26.80
N ARG A 209 -9.84 1.63 -26.91
CA ARG A 209 -10.76 1.44 -28.04
C ARG A 209 -11.82 2.54 -28.10
N VAL A 210 -12.46 2.85 -26.97
CA VAL A 210 -13.46 3.93 -26.88
C VAL A 210 -12.83 5.30 -27.20
N ALA A 211 -11.63 5.56 -26.69
CA ALA A 211 -10.92 6.81 -26.94
C ALA A 211 -10.57 6.99 -28.44
N LYS A 212 -10.12 5.91 -29.10
CA LYS A 212 -9.81 5.91 -30.54
C LYS A 212 -11.06 6.13 -31.40
N MET A 213 -12.19 5.53 -31.03
CA MET A 213 -13.47 5.77 -31.72
C MET A 213 -13.97 7.21 -31.54
N ALA A 214 -13.69 7.85 -30.40
CA ALA A 214 -14.10 9.23 -30.14
C ALA A 214 -13.15 10.28 -30.75
N SER A 215 -11.89 9.94 -31.02
CA SER A 215 -10.91 10.90 -31.57
C SER A 215 -11.13 11.21 -33.05
N SER A 216 -11.90 10.40 -33.79
CA SER A 216 -12.28 10.70 -35.17
C SER A 216 -13.32 11.83 -35.28
N GLY A 217 -13.81 12.39 -34.16
CA GLY A 217 -14.86 13.43 -34.14
C GLY A 217 -14.68 14.55 -33.11
N ASN A 218 -13.46 15.03 -32.83
CA ASN A 218 -13.16 16.14 -31.89
C ASN A 218 -13.38 15.87 -30.37
N GLY A 219 -13.03 14.67 -29.88
CA GLY A 219 -13.23 14.27 -28.48
C GLY A 219 -12.21 14.77 -27.44
N LYS A 220 -12.28 16.03 -26.99
CA LYS A 220 -11.48 16.56 -25.84
C LYS A 220 -11.67 15.77 -24.52
N SER A 221 -12.81 15.11 -24.34
CA SER A 221 -13.15 14.29 -23.15
C SER A 221 -12.36 12.98 -23.08
N ALA A 222 -12.19 12.29 -24.22
CA ALA A 222 -11.47 11.01 -24.30
C ALA A 222 -9.97 11.16 -23.95
N VAL A 223 -9.34 12.25 -24.38
CA VAL A 223 -7.92 12.57 -24.09
C VAL A 223 -7.69 12.82 -22.60
N ARG A 224 -8.64 13.46 -21.89
CA ARG A 224 -8.56 13.66 -20.43
C ARG A 224 -8.75 12.35 -19.67
N GLY A 225 -9.64 11.47 -20.13
CA GLY A 225 -9.79 10.10 -19.61
C GLY A 225 -8.48 9.31 -19.71
N LEU A 226 -7.81 9.37 -20.87
CA LEU A 226 -6.55 8.67 -21.12
C LEU A 226 -5.41 9.13 -20.20
N LYS A 227 -5.21 10.44 -20.03
CA LYS A 227 -4.22 10.98 -19.08
C LYS A 227 -4.46 10.52 -17.64
N THR A 228 -5.73 10.33 -17.26
CA THR A 228 -6.09 9.84 -15.93
C THR A 228 -5.65 8.40 -15.72
N VAL A 229 -5.91 7.54 -16.72
CA VAL A 229 -5.64 6.10 -16.65
C VAL A 229 -4.14 5.82 -16.69
N VAL A 230 -3.38 6.54 -17.52
CA VAL A 230 -1.91 6.42 -17.57
C VAL A 230 -1.28 6.80 -16.23
N LEU A 231 -1.82 7.84 -15.58
CA LEU A 231 -1.31 8.34 -14.31
C LEU A 231 -1.69 7.42 -13.13
N HIS A 232 -2.86 6.76 -13.18
CA HIS A 232 -3.18 5.65 -12.28
C HIS A 232 -2.30 4.42 -12.55
N GLY A 233 -2.00 4.12 -13.81
CA GLY A 233 -1.10 3.03 -14.20
C GLY A 233 0.32 3.22 -13.66
N PHE A 234 0.85 4.45 -13.68
CA PHE A 234 2.17 4.77 -13.13
C PHE A 234 2.25 4.53 -11.62
N GLN A 235 1.21 4.88 -10.87
CA GLN A 235 1.11 4.63 -9.44
C GLN A 235 0.89 3.14 -9.11
N LEU A 236 0.09 2.46 -9.93
CA LEU A 236 -0.32 1.07 -9.73
C LEU A 236 0.82 0.09 -10.01
N LEU A 237 1.68 0.38 -10.98
CA LEU A 237 2.78 -0.49 -11.39
C LEU A 237 3.73 -0.84 -10.21
N PRO A 238 4.30 0.12 -9.47
CA PRO A 238 5.09 -0.20 -8.28
C PRO A 238 4.31 -0.98 -7.20
N SER A 239 3.03 -0.67 -6.99
CA SER A 239 2.21 -1.33 -5.97
C SER A 239 1.85 -2.79 -6.31
N ILE A 240 1.81 -3.16 -7.59
CA ILE A 240 1.63 -4.57 -7.99
C ILE A 240 2.96 -5.32 -8.00
N ILE A 241 4.07 -4.64 -8.31
CA ILE A 241 5.42 -5.24 -8.22
C ILE A 241 5.72 -5.67 -6.79
N GLN A 242 5.21 -4.97 -5.77
CA GLN A 242 5.36 -5.35 -4.36
C GLN A 242 4.90 -6.81 -4.10
N LEU A 243 3.95 -7.35 -4.88
CA LEU A 243 3.43 -8.70 -4.73
C LEU A 243 4.44 -9.79 -5.15
N TRP A 244 5.51 -9.41 -5.86
CA TRP A 244 6.62 -10.29 -6.18
C TRP A 244 7.70 -10.31 -5.09
N CYS A 245 7.69 -9.35 -4.16
CA CYS A 245 8.70 -9.27 -3.10
C CYS A 245 8.82 -10.57 -2.28
N PRO A 246 7.72 -11.22 -1.82
CA PRO A 246 7.85 -12.47 -1.06
C PRO A 246 8.53 -13.59 -1.84
N PHE A 247 8.27 -13.70 -3.15
CA PHE A 247 8.92 -14.69 -4.02
C PHE A 247 10.43 -14.45 -4.12
N VAL A 248 10.81 -13.21 -4.42
CA VAL A 248 12.22 -12.80 -4.58
C VAL A 248 12.96 -12.96 -3.25
N GLU A 249 12.38 -12.49 -2.17
CA GLU A 249 12.94 -12.58 -0.82
C GLU A 249 13.13 -14.04 -0.40
N GLN A 250 12.15 -14.92 -0.65
CA GLN A 250 12.28 -16.34 -0.34
C GLN A 250 13.40 -17.02 -1.14
N ALA A 251 13.53 -16.68 -2.43
CA ALA A 251 14.61 -17.22 -3.26
C ALA A 251 15.99 -16.77 -2.74
N LEU A 252 16.13 -15.49 -2.38
CA LEU A 252 17.39 -14.93 -1.88
C LEU A 252 17.75 -15.42 -0.48
N LEU A 253 16.77 -15.66 0.39
CA LEU A 253 17.01 -16.21 1.73
C LEU A 253 17.72 -17.57 1.69
N ASN A 254 17.46 -18.37 0.64
CA ASN A 254 18.12 -19.66 0.42
C ASN A 254 19.54 -19.52 -0.17
N VAL A 255 19.90 -18.35 -0.67
CA VAL A 255 21.21 -18.09 -1.30
C VAL A 255 22.15 -17.42 -0.30
N ASP A 256 21.77 -16.24 0.21
CA ASP A 256 22.63 -15.43 1.08
C ASP A 256 21.79 -14.46 1.94
N ILE A 257 22.01 -14.51 3.26
CA ILE A 257 21.26 -13.70 4.23
C ILE A 257 21.55 -12.20 4.13
N TYR A 258 22.77 -11.81 3.74
CA TYR A 258 23.14 -10.41 3.57
C TYR A 258 22.44 -9.83 2.35
N ILE A 259 22.50 -10.52 1.19
CA ILE A 259 21.78 -10.10 -0.02
C ILE A 259 20.27 -10.03 0.24
N TYR A 260 19.71 -11.00 0.96
CA TYR A 260 18.32 -10.97 1.39
C TYR A 260 17.97 -9.70 2.17
N MET A 261 18.76 -9.31 3.17
CA MET A 261 18.50 -8.12 3.97
C MET A 261 18.60 -6.82 3.14
N GLU A 262 19.58 -6.74 2.23
CA GLU A 262 19.74 -5.62 1.31
C GLU A 262 18.53 -5.46 0.38
N VAL A 263 18.09 -6.56 -0.24
CA VAL A 263 16.96 -6.57 -1.16
C VAL A 263 15.65 -6.32 -0.44
N ARG A 264 15.45 -6.88 0.75
CA ARG A 264 14.26 -6.63 1.57
C ARG A 264 14.14 -5.15 1.95
N TYR A 265 15.25 -4.52 2.35
CA TYR A 265 15.27 -3.09 2.60
C TYR A 265 14.89 -2.28 1.35
N PHE A 266 15.50 -2.62 0.21
CA PHE A 266 15.18 -1.98 -1.07
C PHE A 266 13.70 -2.16 -1.45
N ASN A 267 13.17 -3.38 -1.35
CA ASN A 267 11.76 -3.70 -1.62
C ASN A 267 10.82 -2.88 -0.73
N TYR A 268 11.13 -2.78 0.56
CA TYR A 268 10.35 -1.97 1.49
C TYR A 268 10.34 -0.50 1.07
N VAL A 269 11.50 0.10 0.78
CA VAL A 269 11.56 1.52 0.40
C VAL A 269 10.88 1.76 -0.95
N VAL A 270 11.22 0.98 -1.98
CA VAL A 270 10.84 1.26 -3.37
C VAL A 270 9.45 0.74 -3.73
N PHE A 271 9.06 -0.45 -3.24
CA PHE A 271 7.80 -1.08 -3.61
C PHE A 271 6.74 -0.99 -2.52
N MET A 272 7.10 -0.66 -1.28
CA MET A 272 6.11 -0.45 -0.21
C MET A 272 5.95 1.04 0.16
N LEU A 273 7.03 1.78 0.41
CA LEU A 273 6.91 3.19 0.84
C LEU A 273 6.59 4.15 -0.31
N VAL A 274 7.39 4.11 -1.38
CA VAL A 274 7.24 5.02 -2.52
C VAL A 274 5.85 4.94 -3.19
N PRO A 275 5.20 3.77 -3.39
CA PRO A 275 3.89 3.73 -4.06
C PRO A 275 2.79 4.43 -3.25
N ARG A 276 2.92 4.38 -1.92
CA ARG A 276 2.03 5.07 -0.97
C ARG A 276 2.23 6.58 -0.93
N CYS A 277 3.34 7.10 -1.46
CA CYS A 277 3.54 8.54 -1.64
C CYS A 277 2.94 9.06 -2.96
N PHE A 278 2.85 8.20 -3.98
CA PHE A 278 2.22 8.58 -5.25
C PHE A 278 0.71 8.76 -5.11
N CYS A 279 0.02 8.01 -4.24
CA CYS A 279 -1.39 8.21 -3.91
C CYS A 279 -1.71 9.70 -3.57
N PRO A 280 -1.09 10.30 -2.53
CA PRO A 280 -1.09 11.75 -2.27
C PRO A 280 -0.79 12.65 -3.45
N LEU A 281 0.27 12.35 -4.20
CA LEU A 281 0.79 13.24 -5.24
C LEU A 281 -0.19 13.31 -6.44
N VAL A 282 -0.68 12.15 -6.86
CA VAL A 282 -1.58 11.97 -7.99
C VAL A 282 -2.96 12.57 -7.74
N TYR A 283 -3.50 12.47 -6.53
CA TYR A 283 -4.84 12.96 -6.23
C TYR A 283 -4.81 14.35 -5.59
N GLY A 284 -3.81 14.63 -4.75
CA GLY A 284 -3.70 15.87 -4.01
C GLY A 284 -3.16 17.04 -4.83
N LEU A 285 -2.21 16.81 -5.75
CA LEU A 285 -1.68 17.88 -6.62
C LEU A 285 -2.50 18.08 -7.91
N ARG A 286 -3.26 17.06 -8.31
CA ARG A 286 -3.96 17.05 -9.60
C ARG A 286 -5.29 17.79 -9.58
N ASP A 287 -5.96 17.80 -8.43
CA ASP A 287 -7.18 18.55 -8.26
C ASP A 287 -6.83 19.92 -7.70
N GLU A 288 -6.97 20.98 -8.51
CA GLU A 288 -6.65 22.35 -8.10
C GLU A 288 -7.34 22.75 -6.80
N LYS A 289 -8.58 22.31 -6.56
CA LYS A 289 -9.33 22.62 -5.34
C LYS A 289 -8.70 21.93 -4.13
N PHE A 290 -8.24 20.70 -4.31
CA PHE A 290 -7.57 19.94 -3.27
C PHE A 290 -6.15 20.47 -3.02
N PHE A 291 -5.40 20.82 -4.07
CA PHE A 291 -4.06 21.39 -3.98
C PHE A 291 -4.06 22.75 -3.25
N ILE A 292 -5.03 23.62 -3.54
CA ILE A 292 -5.20 24.90 -2.84
C ILE A 292 -5.48 24.65 -1.35
N ALA A 293 -6.36 23.70 -1.02
CA ALA A 293 -6.66 23.36 0.36
C ALA A 293 -5.44 22.72 1.08
N LEU A 294 -4.71 21.83 0.41
CA LEU A 294 -3.48 21.22 0.90
C LEU A 294 -2.41 22.29 1.18
N LYS A 295 -2.17 23.22 0.25
CA LYS A 295 -1.22 24.32 0.44
C LYS A 295 -1.62 25.19 1.63
N TYR A 296 -2.91 25.47 1.78
CA TYR A 296 -3.42 26.23 2.93
C TYR A 296 -3.16 25.52 4.26
N TYR A 297 -3.46 24.22 4.37
CA TYR A 297 -3.29 23.49 5.64
C TYR A 297 -1.86 23.03 5.92
N ALA A 298 -1.06 22.73 4.89
CA ALA A 298 0.34 22.30 5.03
C ALA A 298 1.29 23.47 5.31
N PHE A 299 1.08 24.62 4.67
CA PHE A 299 1.99 25.77 4.76
C PHE A 299 1.43 26.94 5.58
N CYS A 300 0.15 26.93 6.00
CA CYS A 300 -0.46 28.08 6.65
C CYS A 300 -1.31 27.74 7.90
N ALA A 301 -0.61 27.45 9.00
CA ALA A 301 -0.86 28.16 10.28
C ALA A 301 -0.30 29.61 10.27
N VAL A 302 0.34 30.03 9.16
CA VAL A 302 1.11 31.28 9.02
C VAL A 302 0.32 32.45 8.40
N ASN A 303 -0.84 32.25 7.75
CA ASN A 303 -1.64 33.39 7.26
C ASN A 303 -3.16 33.16 7.36
N LYS A 304 -3.76 33.65 8.45
CA LYS A 304 -5.20 33.59 8.76
C LYS A 304 -6.13 34.40 7.83
N LYS A 305 -5.65 35.00 6.73
CA LYS A 305 -6.45 35.99 5.96
C LYS A 305 -7.16 35.49 4.70
N ILE A 306 -7.02 34.23 4.28
CA ILE A 306 -7.68 33.77 3.04
C ILE A 306 -8.34 32.42 3.28
N SER A 307 -9.63 32.43 3.60
CA SER A 307 -10.46 31.24 3.47
C SER A 307 -10.67 30.97 1.98
N PRO A 308 -10.34 29.78 1.44
CA PRO A 308 -10.60 29.47 0.05
C PRO A 308 -12.12 29.34 -0.15
N LYS A 309 -12.74 30.36 -0.74
CA LYS A 309 -14.07 30.29 -1.35
C LYS A 309 -13.95 29.41 -2.59
N ILE A 310 -14.28 28.14 -2.43
CA ILE A 310 -14.39 27.17 -3.51
C ILE A 310 -15.89 27.00 -3.73
N SER A 311 -16.46 27.76 -4.67
CA SER A 311 -17.76 27.47 -5.25
C SER A 311 -17.66 26.33 -6.28
#